data_AF-A0A968A2J8-F1
#
_entry.id   AF-A0A968A2J8-F1
#
_cell.length_a   1.000
_cell.length_b   1.000
_cell.length_c   1.000
_cell.angle_alpha   90.00
_cell.angle_beta   90.00
_cell.angle_gamma   90.00
#
_symmetry.space_group_name_H-M   'P 1'
#
loop_
_entity.id
_entity.type
_entity.pdbx_description
1 polymer ?
#
loop_
_entity_poly.entity_id
_entity_poly.type
_entity_poly.pdbx_seq_one_letter_code
_entity_poly.pdbx_strand_id
1 'polypeptide(L)' 'MAEYLANPGIIGLAQSPGDLVITEFMANPAAVLDSDGEYVEFYNNTGSAIDINGFTLRDDGTNSHTISN' A
#
# COMPACT_ATOMS: atom_id res chain seq x y z
N MET A 1 15.40 -12.00 -21.72
CA MET A 1 14.36 -12.79 -21.04
C MET A 1 14.94 -13.18 -19.68
N ALA A 2 14.85 -12.28 -18.69
CA ALA A 2 15.46 -12.53 -17.39
C ALA A 2 14.67 -13.64 -16.69
N GLU A 3 15.40 -14.67 -16.29
CA GLU A 3 14.91 -15.85 -15.61
C GLU A 3 14.35 -15.49 -14.22
N TYR A 4 13.03 -15.66 -14.08
CA TYR A 4 12.34 -15.68 -12.80
C TYR A 4 12.68 -17.02 -12.11
N LEU A 5 13.81 -17.05 -11.42
CA LEU A 5 14.15 -18.14 -10.51
C LEU A 5 13.28 -17.97 -9.25
N ALA A 6 12.17 -18.70 -9.19
CA ALA A 6 11.44 -18.88 -7.95
C ALA A 6 12.37 -19.55 -6.93
N ASN A 7 12.73 -18.83 -5.86
CA ASN A 7 13.49 -19.36 -4.75
C ASN A 7 12.64 -20.41 -4.00
N PRO A 8 13.00 -21.71 -4.00
CA PRO A 8 12.11 -22.79 -3.57
C PRO A 8 12.06 -22.98 -2.03
N GLY A 9 12.13 -21.90 -1.25
CA GLY A 9 12.21 -21.95 0.22
C GLY A 9 11.29 -20.98 0.97
N ILE A 10 10.50 -20.16 0.28
CA ILE A 10 9.50 -19.27 0.88
C ILE A 10 8.17 -19.52 0.16
N ILE A 11 7.29 -20.32 0.77
CA ILE A 11 5.86 -20.34 0.43
C ILE A 11 5.19 -19.17 1.15
N GLY A 12 5.71 -17.97 0.89
CA GLY A 12 5.18 -16.71 1.37
C GLY A 12 4.48 -16.05 0.18
N LEU A 13 3.21 -15.70 0.37
CA LEU A 13 2.42 -14.92 -0.56
C LEU A 13 3.08 -13.52 -0.67
N ALA A 14 4.08 -13.38 -1.54
CA ALA A 14 4.60 -12.05 -1.87
C ALA A 14 3.47 -11.28 -2.57
N GLN A 15 3.18 -10.06 -2.10
CA GLN A 15 2.14 -9.24 -2.71
C GLN A 15 2.49 -8.98 -4.18
N SER A 16 1.55 -9.26 -5.08
CA SER A 16 1.65 -8.98 -6.50
C SER A 16 1.01 -7.62 -6.82
N PRO A 17 1.43 -6.97 -7.92
CA PRO A 17 0.73 -5.78 -8.39
C PRO A 17 -0.77 -6.04 -8.55
N GLY A 18 -1.60 -5.22 -7.91
CA GLY A 18 -3.05 -5.35 -7.92
C GLY A 18 -3.66 -6.12 -6.73
N ASP A 19 -2.85 -6.70 -5.83
CA ASP A 19 -3.34 -7.29 -4.58
C ASP A 19 -3.84 -6.23 -3.60
N LEU A 20 -3.13 -5.10 -3.55
CA LEU A 20 -3.52 -3.91 -2.80
C LEU A 20 -3.66 -2.74 -3.77
N VAL A 21 -4.84 -2.14 -3.81
CA VAL A 21 -5.19 -1.07 -4.75
C VAL A 21 -5.55 0.18 -3.97
N ILE A 22 -4.98 1.33 -4.33
CA ILE A 22 -5.45 2.62 -3.81
C ILE A 22 -6.73 2.97 -4.56
N THR A 23 -7.85 3.07 -3.84
CA THR A 23 -9.16 3.40 -4.42
C THR A 23 -9.49 4.88 -4.29
N GLU A 24 -8.97 5.54 -3.26
CA GLU A 24 -9.15 6.97 -3.03
C GLU A 24 -7.90 7.62 -2.44
N PHE A 25 -7.71 8.90 -2.78
CA PHE A 25 -6.67 9.77 -2.24
C PHE A 25 -7.27 11.15 -1.95
N MET A 26 -7.42 11.49 -0.66
CA MET A 26 -7.91 12.79 -0.20
C MET A 26 -6.76 13.56 0.44
N ALA A 27 -6.28 14.61 -0.24
CA ALA A 27 -5.14 15.42 0.21
C ALA A 27 -5.46 16.88 0.50
N ASN A 28 -6.71 17.31 0.29
CA ASN A 28 -7.15 18.68 0.56
C ASN A 28 -8.66 18.69 0.79
N PRO A 29 -9.12 18.21 1.96
CA PRO A 29 -10.54 18.14 2.27
C PRO A 29 -11.16 19.54 2.34
N ALA A 30 -12.24 19.78 1.59
CA ALA A 30 -12.92 21.08 1.60
C ALA A 30 -13.87 21.28 2.81
N ALA A 31 -14.26 20.18 3.46
CA ALA A 31 -15.31 20.19 4.49
C ALA A 31 -14.77 20.25 5.93
N VAL A 32 -13.51 19.88 6.13
CA VAL A 32 -12.84 19.79 7.44
C VAL A 32 -11.39 20.25 7.30
N LEU A 33 -10.66 20.33 8.41
CA LEU A 33 -9.22 20.61 8.38
C LEU A 33 -8.47 19.43 7.75
N ASP A 34 -7.33 19.72 7.12
CA ASP A 34 -6.44 18.70 6.54
C ASP A 34 -6.12 17.59 7.54
N SER A 35 -5.82 17.95 8.80
CA SER A 35 -5.51 17.00 9.87
C SER A 35 -6.62 15.99 10.18
N ASP A 36 -7.86 16.31 9.81
CA ASP A 36 -9.05 15.53 10.16
C ASP A 36 -9.68 14.85 8.94
N GLY A 37 -9.26 15.21 7.71
CA GLY A 37 -9.89 14.76 6.48
C GLY A 37 -8.94 14.25 5.41
N GLU A 38 -7.63 14.30 5.62
CA GLU A 38 -6.67 13.64 4.73
C GLU A 38 -6.65 12.12 4.97
N TYR A 39 -6.74 11.34 3.88
CA TYR A 39 -6.63 9.89 3.95
C TYR A 39 -6.24 9.25 2.60
N VAL A 40 -5.76 8.02 2.68
CA VAL A 40 -5.62 7.09 1.54
C VAL A 40 -6.50 5.88 1.83
N GLU A 41 -7.33 5.49 0.87
CA GLU A 41 -8.13 4.26 0.96
C GLU A 41 -7.43 3.12 0.21
N PHE A 42 -7.35 1.95 0.86
CA PHE A 42 -6.83 0.73 0.25
C PHE A 42 -7.92 -0.32 0.13
N TYR A 43 -8.03 -0.92 -1.05
CA TYR A 43 -8.79 -2.13 -1.31
C TYR A 43 -7.85 -3.33 -1.41
N ASN A 44 -8.08 -4.33 -0.56
CA ASN A 44 -7.45 -5.63 -0.66
C ASN A 44 -8.24 -6.49 -1.66
N ASN A 45 -7.66 -6.72 -2.83
CA ASN A 45 -8.27 -7.48 -3.91
C ASN A 45 -7.94 -8.98 -3.84
N THR A 46 -7.50 -9.47 -2.68
CA THR A 46 -7.20 -10.88 -2.44
C THR A 46 -8.26 -11.52 -1.54
N GLY A 47 -8.25 -12.86 -1.46
CA GLY A 47 -9.11 -13.62 -0.54
C GLY A 47 -8.56 -13.73 0.89
N SER A 48 -7.43 -13.09 1.21
CA SER A 48 -6.70 -13.25 2.48
C SER A 48 -6.32 -11.90 3.07
N ALA A 49 -6.15 -11.81 4.39
CA ALA A 49 -5.64 -10.59 5.01
C ALA A 49 -4.21 -10.27 4.55
N ILE A 50 -3.93 -8.99 4.32
CA ILE A 50 -2.60 -8.46 4.05
C ILE A 50 -2.21 -7.63 5.28
N ASP A 51 -1.10 -7.99 5.92
CA ASP A 51 -0.49 -7.14 6.94
C ASP A 51 0.28 -6.01 6.25
N ILE A 52 -0.16 -4.78 6.50
CA ILE A 52 0.44 -3.56 5.93
C ILE A 52 1.37 -2.85 6.91
N ASN A 53 1.58 -3.42 8.11
CA ASN A 53 2.53 -2.84 9.05
C ASN A 53 3.94 -2.83 8.45
N GLY A 54 4.61 -1.69 8.49
CA GLY A 54 5.89 -1.46 7.81
C GLY A 54 5.81 -1.14 6.32
N PHE A 55 4.61 -1.14 5.70
CA PHE A 55 4.47 -0.66 4.32
C PHE A 55 4.76 0.84 4.28
N THR A 56 5.33 1.31 3.17
CA THR A 56 5.69 2.71 2.99
C THR A 56 4.92 3.32 1.82
N LEU A 57 4.16 4.36 2.13
CA LEU A 57 3.56 5.28 1.16
C LEU A 57 4.62 6.31 0.79
N ARG A 58 4.85 6.51 -0.50
CA ARG A 58 5.84 7.46 -1.01
C ARG A 58 5.38 8.04 -2.34
N ASP A 59 5.66 9.33 -2.54
CA ASP A 59 5.50 10.00 -3.83
C ASP A 59 6.79 9.96 -4.68
N ASP A 60 6.76 10.58 -5.86
CA ASP A 60 7.94 10.67 -6.73
C ASP A 60 9.02 11.63 -6.19
N GLY A 61 8.73 12.34 -5.09
CA GLY A 61 9.65 13.19 -4.37
C GLY A 61 10.38 12.46 -3.25
N THR A 62 10.59 13.19 -2.15
CA THR A 62 11.32 12.71 -0.97
C THR A 62 10.41 12.34 0.20
N ASN A 63 9.10 12.56 0.06
CA ASN A 63 8.16 12.37 1.16
C ASN A 63 7.78 10.90 1.25
N SER A 64 7.82 10.37 2.47
CA SER A 64 7.39 9.00 2.73
C SER A 64 6.74 8.89 4.11
N HIS A 65 5.79 7.97 4.21
CA HIS A 65 5.10 7.63 5.44
C HIS A 65 5.10 6.11 5.59
N THR A 66 5.69 5.62 6.68
CA THR A 66 5.65 4.20 7.03
C THR A 66 4.49 3.96 7.97
N ILE A 67 3.67 2.98 7.64
CA ILE A 67 2.54 2.56 8.47
C ILE A 67 3.11 1.79 9.66
N SER A 68 2.77 2.25 10.87
CA SER A 68 3.16 1.62 12.13
C SER A 68 1.94 1.57 13.05
N ASN A 69 1.35 0.38 13.21
CA ASN A 69 0.20 0.13 14.09
C ASN A 69 0.62 -0.56 15.40
#